data_AF-A0A8J8NWC5-F1
#
_entry.id   AF-A0A8J8NWC5-F1
#
_cell.length_a   1.000
_cell.length_b   1.000
_cell.length_c   1.000
_cell.angle_alpha   90.00
_cell.angle_beta   90.00
_cell.angle_gamma   90.00
#
_symmetry.space_group_name_H-M   'P 1'
#
loop_
_entity.id
_entity.type
_entity.pdbx_description
1 polymer ?
#
loop_
_entity_poly.entity_id
_entity_poly.type
_entity_poly.pdbx_seq_one_letter_code
_entity_poly.pdbx_strand_id
1 'polypeptide(L)'
;MIGTAAASAAKRPFSCDSCPMTFKKRCHLADHKLSKHSGGQKQHQCPKCESKFAREFTLKQHMKYRHSNDKPYECKHCALRYKEKRAWIKHEKRHREQSVILIKE
;
A
#
# COMPACT_ATOMS: atom_id res chain seq x y z
N MET A 1 11.20 -44.11 -2.82
CA MET A 1 10.87 -42.78 -3.36
C MET A 1 9.40 -42.49 -3.08
N ILE A 2 9.08 -41.70 -2.06
CA ILE A 2 8.07 -40.64 -2.12
C ILE A 2 8.31 -39.77 -0.90
N GLY A 3 8.96 -38.63 -1.13
CA GLY A 3 9.27 -37.66 -0.10
C GLY A 3 8.00 -37.12 0.52
N THR A 4 7.95 -37.12 1.84
CA THR A 4 7.00 -36.34 2.63
C THR A 4 7.32 -34.85 2.43
N ALA A 5 6.89 -34.30 1.29
CA ALA A 5 6.75 -32.87 1.14
C ALA A 5 5.58 -32.44 2.04
N ALA A 6 5.88 -32.11 3.28
CA ALA A 6 5.03 -31.28 4.11
C ALA A 6 4.92 -29.92 3.42
N ALA A 7 4.03 -29.84 2.43
CA ALA A 7 3.64 -28.60 1.79
C ALA A 7 3.12 -27.70 2.90
N SER A 8 3.82 -26.60 3.13
CA SER A 8 3.42 -25.53 4.04
C SER A 8 2.17 -24.82 3.48
N ALA A 9 1.06 -25.53 3.38
CA ALA A 9 -0.22 -25.08 2.87
C ALA A 9 -1.05 -24.47 4.01
N ALA A 10 -0.57 -23.38 4.63
CA ALA A 10 -1.33 -22.75 5.72
C ALA A 10 -1.10 -21.24 5.91
N LYS A 11 -0.57 -20.50 4.92
CA LYS A 11 -0.47 -19.04 5.04
C LYS A 11 -1.14 -18.26 3.92
N ARG A 12 -1.55 -18.89 2.81
CA ARG A 12 -2.08 -18.24 1.60
C ARG A 12 -3.11 -19.13 0.89
N PRO A 13 -4.36 -19.19 1.40
CA PRO A 13 -5.37 -20.13 0.89
C PRO A 13 -5.96 -19.74 -0.47
N PHE A 14 -5.63 -18.58 -1.04
CA PHE A 14 -6.22 -18.10 -2.29
C PHE A 14 -5.18 -18.12 -3.41
N SER A 15 -5.29 -19.07 -4.33
CA SER A 15 -4.42 -19.21 -5.53
C SER A 15 -5.02 -18.54 -6.76
N CYS A 16 -4.17 -18.09 -7.68
CA CYS A 16 -4.58 -17.69 -9.01
C CYS A 16 -4.63 -18.91 -9.94
N ASP A 17 -5.66 -18.98 -10.78
CA ASP A 17 -5.82 -20.09 -11.74
C ASP A 17 -5.00 -19.87 -13.01
N SER A 18 -4.61 -18.63 -13.28
CA SER A 18 -3.87 -18.23 -14.49
C SER A 18 -2.36 -18.08 -14.26
N CYS A 19 -1.87 -18.17 -13.02
CA CYS A 19 -0.44 -18.12 -12.70
C CYS A 19 -0.16 -18.73 -11.29
N PRO A 20 1.09 -19.08 -10.94
CA PRO A 20 1.41 -19.77 -9.69
C PRO A 20 1.33 -18.88 -8.41
N MET A 21 0.77 -17.67 -8.50
CA MET A 21 0.72 -16.73 -7.37
C MET A 21 -0.36 -17.09 -6.36
N THR A 22 0.01 -17.06 -5.07
CA THR A 22 -0.90 -17.31 -3.94
C THR A 22 -0.98 -16.10 -3.01
N PHE A 23 -2.15 -15.91 -2.41
CA PHE A 23 -2.52 -14.73 -1.64
C PHE A 23 -3.14 -15.10 -0.30
N LYS A 24 -2.94 -14.20 0.69
CA LYS A 24 -3.51 -14.35 2.04
C LYS A 24 -4.99 -13.98 2.12
N LYS A 25 -5.47 -13.14 1.20
CA LYS A 25 -6.84 -12.58 1.21
C LYS A 25 -7.46 -12.68 -0.17
N ARG A 26 -8.77 -12.97 -0.25
CA ARG A 26 -9.54 -12.98 -1.51
C ARG A 26 -9.43 -11.66 -2.27
N CYS A 27 -9.52 -10.53 -1.57
CA CYS A 27 -9.44 -9.21 -2.21
C CYS A 27 -8.09 -8.94 -2.89
N HIS A 28 -6.99 -9.56 -2.43
CA HIS A 28 -5.68 -9.42 -3.07
C HIS A 28 -5.58 -10.32 -4.32
N LEU A 29 -6.16 -11.52 -4.27
CA LEU A 29 -6.27 -12.37 -5.45
C LEU A 29 -7.12 -11.70 -6.54
N ALA A 30 -8.27 -11.12 -6.17
CA ALA A 30 -9.13 -10.39 -7.10
C ALA A 30 -8.39 -9.20 -7.75
N ASP A 31 -7.59 -8.46 -6.98
CA ASP A 31 -6.74 -7.38 -7.53
C ASP A 31 -5.74 -7.90 -8.55
N HIS A 32 -5.10 -9.01 -8.20
CA HIS A 32 -4.07 -9.59 -9.02
C HIS A 32 -4.66 -10.08 -10.34
N LYS A 33 -5.79 -10.78 -10.30
CA LYS A 33 -6.53 -11.19 -11.50
C LYS A 33 -6.91 -9.98 -12.36
N LEU A 34 -7.52 -8.96 -11.75
CA LEU A 34 -7.93 -7.74 -12.46
C LEU A 34 -6.73 -7.00 -13.10
N SER A 35 -5.59 -6.93 -12.41
CA SER A 35 -4.44 -6.14 -12.85
C SER A 35 -3.50 -6.87 -13.80
N LYS A 36 -3.41 -8.21 -13.73
CA LYS A 36 -2.45 -9.01 -14.50
C LYS A 36 -3.07 -9.91 -15.56
N HIS A 37 -4.34 -10.28 -15.39
CA HIS A 37 -5.00 -11.25 -16.26
C HIS A 37 -6.21 -10.64 -17.01
N SER A 38 -6.92 -9.66 -16.45
CA SER A 38 -8.04 -8.98 -17.13
C SER A 38 -7.62 -7.89 -18.13
N GLY A 39 -6.47 -8.01 -18.82
CA GLY A 39 -6.13 -7.14 -19.95
C GLY A 39 -6.03 -5.63 -19.63
N GLY A 40 -5.81 -5.25 -18.37
CA GLY A 40 -5.66 -3.84 -18.01
C GLY A 40 -6.97 -3.08 -17.88
N GLN A 41 -8.05 -3.71 -17.40
CA GLN A 41 -9.29 -3.09 -16.94
C GLN A 41 -9.07 -2.15 -15.73
N LYS A 42 -8.19 -1.16 -15.87
CA LYS A 42 -8.08 -0.02 -14.97
C LYS A 42 -9.21 0.94 -15.32
N GLN A 43 -10.40 0.59 -14.84
CA GLN A 43 -11.64 1.31 -15.15
C GLN A 43 -11.68 2.73 -14.57
N HIS A 44 -10.83 3.02 -13.58
CA HIS A 44 -10.85 4.31 -12.88
C HIS A 44 -9.76 5.23 -13.42
N GLN A 45 -10.12 6.08 -14.38
CA GLN A 45 -9.23 7.10 -14.92
C GLN A 45 -9.22 8.36 -14.06
N CYS A 46 -8.05 8.98 -13.93
CA CYS A 46 -7.90 10.29 -13.33
C CYS A 46 -8.48 11.39 -14.25
N PRO A 47 -9.43 12.23 -13.80
CA PRO A 47 -9.87 13.40 -14.57
C PRO A 47 -8.82 14.49 -14.77
N LYS A 48 -7.69 14.48 -14.05
CA LYS A 48 -6.66 15.53 -14.09
C LYS A 48 -5.36 15.10 -14.77
N CYS A 49 -5.18 13.82 -15.08
CA CYS A 49 -4.04 13.30 -15.82
C CYS A 49 -4.38 11.94 -16.44
N GLU A 50 -3.47 11.38 -17.25
CA GLU A 50 -3.70 10.12 -17.97
C GLU A 50 -3.56 8.85 -17.11
N SER A 51 -3.38 9.02 -15.79
CA SER A 51 -3.23 7.88 -14.87
C SER A 51 -4.52 7.08 -14.75
N LYS A 52 -4.43 5.76 -14.96
CA LYS A 52 -5.53 4.81 -14.76
C LYS A 52 -5.25 3.90 -13.57
N PHE A 53 -6.29 3.57 -12.81
CA PHE A 53 -6.24 2.74 -11.62
C PHE A 53 -7.22 1.57 -11.69
N ALA A 54 -6.82 0.43 -11.12
CA ALA A 54 -7.66 -0.76 -11.02
C ALA A 54 -8.77 -0.63 -9.96
N ARG A 55 -8.64 0.32 -9.03
CA ARG A 55 -9.57 0.52 -7.92
C ARG A 55 -9.87 1.99 -7.69
N GLU A 56 -11.12 2.27 -7.36
CA GLU A 56 -11.59 3.61 -7.01
C GLU A 56 -10.84 4.18 -5.78
N PHE A 57 -10.61 3.37 -4.75
CA PHE A 57 -9.86 3.81 -3.56
C PHE A 57 -8.45 4.30 -3.92
N THR A 58 -7.78 3.62 -4.86
CA THR A 58 -6.43 4.01 -5.31
C THR A 58 -6.49 5.31 -6.13
N LEU A 59 -7.52 5.49 -6.96
CA LEU A 59 -7.76 6.75 -7.66
C LEU A 59 -8.01 7.90 -6.67
N LYS A 60 -8.86 7.70 -5.65
CA LYS A 60 -9.12 8.70 -4.60
C LYS A 60 -7.85 9.09 -3.85
N GLN A 61 -7.01 8.12 -3.48
CA GLN A 61 -5.70 8.40 -2.87
C GLN A 61 -4.80 9.20 -3.81
N HIS A 62 -4.72 8.80 -5.08
CA HIS A 62 -3.95 9.51 -6.10
C HIS A 62 -4.40 10.97 -6.21
N MET A 63 -5.71 11.22 -6.27
CA MET A 63 -6.27 12.57 -6.29
C MET A 63 -5.84 13.38 -5.07
N LYS A 64 -6.01 12.81 -3.88
CA LYS A 64 -5.63 13.47 -2.63
C LYS A 64 -4.15 13.83 -2.59
N TYR A 65 -3.26 12.98 -3.10
CA TYR A 65 -1.82 13.19 -2.94
C TYR A 65 -1.17 13.96 -4.08
N ARG A 66 -1.63 13.75 -5.32
CA ARG A 66 -1.03 14.33 -6.53
C ARG A 66 -1.73 15.58 -7.01
N HIS A 67 -3.03 15.69 -6.79
CA HIS A 67 -3.84 16.79 -7.33
C HIS A 67 -4.47 17.69 -6.27
N SER A 68 -4.22 17.41 -4.99
CA SER A 68 -4.51 18.31 -3.88
C SER A 68 -3.21 18.71 -3.19
N ASN A 69 -3.17 19.97 -2.73
CA ASN A 69 -2.09 20.48 -1.89
C ASN A 69 -2.34 20.29 -0.40
N ASP A 70 -3.43 19.61 -0.04
CA ASP A 70 -3.77 19.29 1.34
C ASP A 70 -2.68 18.41 2.00
N LYS A 71 -2.15 18.90 3.12
CA LYS A 71 -1.21 18.20 4.00
C LYS A 71 -1.82 18.16 5.41
N PRO A 72 -2.74 17.20 5.67
CA PRO A 72 -3.52 17.18 6.89
C PRO A 72 -2.74 16.66 8.10
N TYR A 73 -1.58 16.02 7.88
CA TYR A 73 -0.78 15.45 8.96
C TYR A 73 0.38 16.39 9.29
N GLU A 74 0.25 17.14 10.36
CA GLU A 74 1.28 18.05 10.88
C GLU A 74 2.09 17.36 11.99
N CYS A 75 3.40 17.57 11.99
CA CYS A 75 4.24 17.14 13.11
C CYS A 75 4.09 18.13 14.27
N LYS A 76 3.93 17.64 15.50
CA LYS A 76 3.84 18.49 16.69
C LYS A 76 5.20 18.99 17.18
N HIS A 77 6.29 18.40 16.71
CA HIS A 77 7.66 18.69 17.16
C HIS A 77 8.45 19.54 16.15
N CYS A 78 7.95 19.73 14.92
CA CYS A 78 8.56 20.58 13.91
C CYS A 78 7.54 21.04 12.87
N ALA A 79 7.89 22.02 12.04
CA ALA A 79 7.00 22.59 11.02
C ALA A 79 6.71 21.67 9.80
N LEU A 80 7.11 20.39 9.84
CA LEU A 80 6.91 19.48 8.70
C LEU A 80 5.48 18.96 8.64
N ARG A 81 4.91 19.00 7.43
CA ARG A 81 3.56 18.52 7.13
C ARG A 81 3.59 17.47 6.02
N TYR A 82 2.74 16.47 6.14
CA TYR A 82 2.69 15.30 5.26
C TYR A 82 1.31 15.14 4.66
N LYS A 83 1.29 14.68 3.39
CA LYS A 83 0.05 14.28 2.71
C LYS A 83 -0.39 12.88 3.17
N GLU A 84 0.56 11.99 3.46
CA GLU A 84 0.32 10.58 3.81
C GLU A 84 0.52 10.28 5.30
N LYS A 85 -0.47 9.62 5.92
CA LYS A 85 -0.40 9.22 7.34
C LYS A 85 0.82 8.36 7.67
N ARG A 86 1.14 7.39 6.81
CA ARG A 86 2.29 6.49 7.02
C ARG A 86 3.63 7.22 7.03
N ALA A 87 3.76 8.27 6.21
CA ALA A 87 4.98 9.08 6.15
C ALA A 87 5.11 9.94 7.41
N TRP A 88 4.00 10.53 7.85
CA TRP A 88 3.93 11.25 9.12
C TRP A 88 4.26 10.36 10.32
N ILE A 89 3.64 9.17 10.46
CA ILE A 89 3.96 8.24 11.57
C ILE A 89 5.44 7.86 11.57
N LYS A 90 6.01 7.55 10.39
CA LYS A 90 7.45 7.23 10.28
C LYS A 90 8.32 8.40 10.74
N HIS A 91 7.95 9.62 10.36
CA HIS A 91 8.67 10.81 10.79
C HIS A 91 8.52 11.07 12.29
N GLU A 92 7.31 10.95 12.85
CA GLU A 92 7.06 11.15 14.28
C GLU A 92 7.88 10.19 15.15
N LYS A 93 8.05 8.95 14.70
CA LYS A 93 8.94 7.98 15.37
C LYS A 93 10.40 8.46 15.47
N ARG A 94 10.89 9.19 14.47
CA ARG A 94 12.25 9.72 14.50
C ARG A 94 12.42 10.79 15.57
N HIS A 95 11.40 11.57 15.89
CA HIS A 95 11.45 12.50 17.03
C HIS A 95 11.56 11.76 18.36
N ARG A 96 10.89 10.61 18.50
CA ARG A 96 11.01 9.75 19.68
C ARG A 96 12.40 9.12 19.81
N GLU A 97 13.04 8.77 18.70
CA GLU A 97 14.41 8.25 18.68
C GLU A 97 15.44 9.35 18.93
N GLN A 98 15.22 10.56 18.41
CA GLN A 98 16.06 11.74 18.64
C GLN A 98 15.92 12.28 20.06
N SER A 99 14.73 12.22 20.67
CA SER A 99 14.54 12.61 22.07
C SER A 99 15.29 11.72 23.06
N VAL A 100 15.62 10.47 22.70
CA VAL A 100 16.44 9.58 23.54
C VAL A 100 17.91 9.99 23.53
N ILE A 101 18.37 10.75 22.51
CA ILE A 101 19.74 11.27 22.42
C ILE A 101 19.90 12.50 23.32
N LEU A 102 18.87 13.35 23.45
CA LEU A 102 18.91 14.58 24.25
C LEU A 102 18.71 14.38 25.78
N ILE A 103 18.45 13.15 26.23
CA ILE A 103 18.28 12.80 27.66
C ILE A 103 19.49 11.96 28.15
N LYS A 104 20.60 11.95 27.41
CA LYS A 104 21.79 11.12 27.69
C LYS A 104 23.04 11.92 28.08
N GLU A 105 22.87 13.14 28.59
CA GLU A 105 23.96 13.92 29.21
C GLU A 105 23.66 14.18 30.69
#